data_AF-A0A535XJB6-F1
#
_entry.id   AF-A0A535XJB6-F1
#
_cell.length_a   1.000
_cell.length_b   1.000
_cell.length_c   1.000
_cell.angle_alpha   90.00
_cell.angle_beta   90.00
_cell.angle_gamma   90.00
#
_symmetry.space_group_name_H-M   'P 1'
#
loop_
_entity.id
_entity.type
_entity.pdbx_description
1 polymer ?
#
loop_
_entity_poly.entity_id
_entity_poly.type
_entity_poly.pdbx_seq_one_letter_code
_entity_poly.pdbx_strand_id
1 'polypeptide(L)'
;MSSVRGTSSRGSITRASGRRSVTARSGTPSPDNEPAGDTQVAVVGAGPVGLTLAARLAQHGVRVTLLEQTPRHLGEGSKAICMQRETLEIWARMGVGERVASRGVQWRTGRTYYGTRELFSVEMPGSSDDHFPPFVNISQTEVEELLLERCR
;
A
#
# COMPACT_ATOMS: atom_id res chain seq x y z
N MET A 1 45.04 -0.99 -13.87
CA MET A 1 44.13 -1.89 -13.11
C MET A 1 43.53 -1.03 -12.00
N SER A 2 42.28 -0.51 -12.06
CA SER A 2 40.99 -1.23 -12.05
C SER A 2 41.02 -2.38 -11.04
N SER A 3 40.22 -2.51 -9.97
CA SER A 3 38.76 -2.35 -9.80
C SER A 3 38.47 -2.49 -8.27
N VAL A 4 37.44 -1.97 -7.59
CA VAL A 4 36.33 -1.01 -7.81
C VAL A 4 35.86 -0.52 -6.42
N ARG A 5 35.10 0.59 -6.30
CA ARG A 5 34.33 0.90 -5.08
C ARG A 5 32.85 0.55 -5.28
N GLY A 6 32.32 -0.37 -4.47
CA GLY A 6 30.90 -0.71 -4.50
C GLY A 6 30.04 0.38 -3.88
N THR A 7 29.21 1.05 -4.69
CA THR A 7 28.19 2.00 -4.22
C THR A 7 26.82 1.32 -4.22
N SER A 8 26.29 1.06 -3.03
CA SER A 8 24.93 0.53 -2.84
C SER A 8 23.89 1.61 -3.16
N SER A 9 23.26 1.53 -4.33
CA SER A 9 22.16 2.42 -4.71
C SER A 9 20.88 2.04 -3.96
N ARG A 10 20.64 2.68 -2.81
CA ARG A 10 19.29 2.72 -2.23
C ARG A 10 18.41 3.55 -3.16
N GLY A 11 17.35 2.96 -3.70
CA GLY A 11 16.31 3.70 -4.41
C GLY A 11 15.68 4.74 -3.48
N SER A 12 15.37 5.92 -4.00
CA SER A 12 14.70 6.99 -3.27
C SER A 12 13.57 7.58 -4.11
N ILE A 13 12.35 7.52 -3.61
CA ILE A 13 11.20 8.14 -4.29
C ILE A 13 10.94 9.52 -3.69
N THR A 14 11.24 10.56 -4.47
CA THR A 14 11.04 11.96 -4.05
C THR A 14 9.59 12.40 -4.28
N ARG A 15 8.96 12.92 -3.23
CA ARG A 15 7.57 13.39 -3.21
C ARG A 15 7.42 14.75 -3.92
N ALA A 16 6.91 14.75 -5.15
CA ALA A 16 6.66 15.97 -5.92
C ALA A 16 5.33 16.65 -5.55
N SER A 17 5.40 17.72 -4.76
CA SER A 17 4.27 18.66 -4.56
C SER A 17 4.42 19.84 -5.50
N GLY A 18 3.57 19.89 -6.53
CA GLY A 18 3.54 20.98 -7.52
C GLY A 18 4.46 20.74 -8.73
N ARG A 19 3.87 20.86 -9.93
CA ARG A 19 4.50 20.80 -11.26
C ARG A 19 6.00 21.15 -11.29
N ARG A 20 6.84 20.14 -11.53
CA ARG A 20 8.14 20.27 -12.23
C ARG A 20 8.66 18.89 -12.62
N SER A 21 8.81 18.66 -13.93
CA SER A 21 9.59 17.55 -14.47
C SER A 21 11.08 17.81 -14.22
N VAL A 22 11.86 16.74 -14.00
CA VAL A 22 13.32 16.79 -13.97
C VAL A 22 13.83 15.96 -15.15
N THR A 23 14.09 16.64 -16.26
CA THR A 23 14.69 16.02 -17.44
C THR A 23 16.04 16.68 -17.69
N ALA A 24 17.12 15.99 -17.36
CA ALA A 24 18.47 16.47 -17.65
C ALA A 24 18.87 16.02 -19.07
N ARG A 25 18.87 16.96 -20.03
CA ARG A 25 19.87 17.09 -21.11
C ARG A 25 19.60 18.35 -21.94
N SER A 26 20.66 19.03 -22.34
CA SER A 26 20.63 20.24 -23.16
C SER A 26 20.34 19.92 -24.63
N GLY A 27 19.28 20.50 -25.19
CA GLY A 27 18.95 20.46 -26.61
C GLY A 27 17.63 21.20 -26.86
N THR A 28 17.52 21.91 -27.98
CA THR A 28 16.29 22.60 -28.38
C THR A 28 15.18 21.57 -28.66
N PRO A 29 13.99 21.68 -28.03
CA PRO A 29 12.95 20.69 -28.24
C PRO A 29 12.22 20.90 -29.58
N SER A 30 12.31 19.91 -30.46
CA SER A 30 11.38 19.75 -31.58
C SER A 30 10.03 19.19 -31.08
N PRO A 31 8.90 19.50 -31.73
CA PRO A 31 7.56 19.13 -31.24
C PRO A 31 7.27 17.62 -31.22
N ASP A 32 8.08 16.79 -31.89
CA ASP A 32 7.80 15.36 -32.10
C ASP A 32 8.63 14.43 -31.19
N ASN A 33 9.20 14.92 -30.07
CA ASN A 33 10.05 14.08 -29.22
C ASN A 33 10.04 14.49 -27.73
N GLU A 34 8.94 14.23 -27.02
CA GLU A 34 9.03 14.03 -25.57
C GLU A 34 9.46 12.57 -25.28
N PRO A 35 10.54 12.34 -24.51
CA PRO A 35 10.80 11.01 -23.99
C PRO A 35 9.69 10.70 -22.99
N ALA A 36 8.73 9.86 -23.41
CA ALA A 36 7.71 9.31 -22.52
C ALA A 36 8.42 8.81 -21.25
N GLY A 37 8.06 9.40 -20.11
CA GLY A 37 8.80 9.23 -18.87
C GLY A 37 9.02 7.76 -18.58
N ASP A 38 10.25 7.40 -18.21
CA ASP A 38 10.84 6.05 -18.21
C ASP A 38 10.00 4.94 -17.49
N THR A 39 8.93 5.29 -16.79
CA THR A 39 7.95 4.41 -16.13
C THR A 39 7.64 3.13 -16.90
N GLN A 40 7.78 1.99 -16.22
CA GLN A 40 7.46 0.67 -16.77
C GLN A 40 5.99 0.29 -16.54
N VAL A 41 5.39 0.75 -15.43
CA VAL A 41 4.00 0.45 -15.07
C VAL A 41 3.34 1.70 -14.48
N ALA A 42 2.16 2.04 -14.99
CA ALA A 42 1.25 3.01 -14.35
C ALA A 42 0.18 2.25 -13.55
N VAL A 43 -0.04 2.65 -12.29
CA VAL A 43 -1.13 2.18 -11.44
C VAL A 43 -2.08 3.35 -11.20
N VAL A 44 -3.37 3.17 -11.46
CA VAL A 44 -4.39 4.22 -11.32
C VAL A 44 -5.30 3.88 -10.14
N GLY A 45 -5.42 4.82 -9.20
CA GLY A 45 -6.08 4.66 -7.91
C GLY A 45 -5.09 4.25 -6.82
N ALA A 46 -4.95 5.06 -5.78
CA ALA A 46 -4.08 4.83 -4.63
C ALA A 46 -4.86 4.34 -3.38
N GLY A 47 -5.96 3.61 -3.58
CA GLY A 47 -6.58 2.82 -2.52
C GLY A 47 -5.73 1.61 -2.10
N PRO A 48 -6.21 0.74 -1.19
CA PRO A 48 -5.37 -0.31 -0.58
C PRO A 48 -4.81 -1.31 -1.61
N VAL A 49 -5.58 -1.61 -2.66
CA VAL A 49 -5.15 -2.48 -3.77
C VAL A 49 -4.04 -1.83 -4.60
N GLY A 50 -4.20 -0.57 -4.98
CA GLY A 50 -3.22 0.16 -5.80
C GLY A 50 -1.92 0.42 -5.07
N LEU A 51 -2.00 0.77 -3.78
CA LEU A 51 -0.82 0.89 -2.90
C LEU A 51 -0.12 -0.46 -2.72
N THR A 52 -0.87 -1.55 -2.48
CA THR A 52 -0.31 -2.91 -2.39
C THR A 52 0.42 -3.28 -3.68
N LEU A 53 -0.21 -3.06 -4.84
CA LEU A 53 0.39 -3.38 -6.15
C LEU A 53 1.65 -2.55 -6.42
N ALA A 54 1.60 -1.23 -6.20
CA ALA A 54 2.72 -0.33 -6.40
C ALA A 54 3.90 -0.69 -5.47
N ALA A 55 3.65 -0.94 -4.18
CA ALA A 55 4.67 -1.38 -3.23
C ALA A 55 5.31 -2.71 -3.62
N ARG A 56 4.52 -3.71 -4.04
CA ARG A 56 5.04 -5.01 -4.48
C ARG A 56 5.88 -4.91 -5.75
N LEU A 57 5.42 -4.15 -6.74
CA LEU A 57 6.17 -3.93 -7.99
C LEU A 57 7.50 -3.20 -7.73
N ALA A 58 7.48 -2.15 -6.89
CA ALA A 58 8.68 -1.43 -6.48
C ALA A 58 9.68 -2.31 -5.72
N GLN A 59 9.20 -3.20 -4.84
CA GLN A 59 10.04 -4.20 -4.14
C GLN A 59 10.72 -5.19 -5.09
N HIS A 60 10.16 -5.43 -6.28
CA HIS A 60 10.76 -6.24 -7.35
C HIS A 60 11.59 -5.40 -8.35
N GLY A 61 11.87 -4.13 -8.04
CA GLY A 61 12.68 -3.24 -8.88
C GLY A 61 11.96 -2.66 -10.11
N VAL A 62 10.65 -2.89 -10.25
CA VAL A 62 9.84 -2.31 -11.34
C VAL A 62 9.57 -0.85 -11.05
N ARG A 63 9.80 0.03 -12.02
CA ARG A 63 9.59 1.48 -11.86
C ARG A 63 8.12 1.83 -12.14
N VAL A 64 7.41 2.14 -11.05
CA VAL A 64 5.96 2.40 -11.04
C VAL A 64 5.65 3.89 -10.93
N THR A 65 4.65 4.36 -11.67
CA THR A 65 3.95 5.63 -11.38
C THR A 65 2.58 5.33 -10.81
N LEU A 66 2.35 5.69 -9.55
CA LEU A 66 1.04 5.62 -8.91
C LEU A 66 0.31 6.96 -9.12
N LEU A 67 -0.88 6.91 -9.71
CA LEU A 67 -1.74 8.05 -10.01
C LEU A 67 -2.99 8.00 -9.14
N GLU A 68 -3.35 9.14 -8.55
CA GLU A 68 -4.57 9.33 -7.76
C GLU A 68 -5.17 10.69 -8.09
N GLN A 69 -6.49 10.76 -8.20
CA GLN A 69 -7.22 11.98 -8.49
C GLN A 69 -7.42 12.82 -7.21
N THR A 70 -7.71 12.18 -6.08
CA THR A 70 -7.99 12.88 -4.82
C THR A 70 -6.69 13.15 -4.05
N PRO A 71 -6.28 14.42 -3.81
CA PRO A 71 -4.98 14.75 -3.23
C PRO A 71 -4.81 14.39 -1.75
N ARG A 72 -5.79 13.71 -1.12
CA ARG A 72 -5.76 13.34 0.30
C ARG A 72 -6.64 12.13 0.62
N HIS A 73 -6.00 10.98 0.86
CA HIS A 73 -6.58 9.74 1.43
C HIS A 73 -7.30 9.91 2.78
N LEU A 74 -7.06 11.03 3.46
CA LEU A 74 -7.47 11.29 4.84
C LEU A 74 -8.82 12.02 4.97
N GLY A 75 -9.55 12.27 3.86
CA GLY A 75 -10.67 13.22 3.81
C GLY A 75 -12.07 12.63 3.61
N GLU A 76 -12.23 11.57 2.82
CA GLU A 76 -13.54 11.04 2.42
C GLU A 76 -14.16 10.04 3.42
N GLY A 77 -13.45 9.75 4.53
CA GLY A 77 -13.83 8.73 5.49
C GLY A 77 -13.50 7.29 5.03
N SER A 78 -13.65 6.35 5.95
CA SER A 78 -13.28 4.94 5.74
C SER A 78 -14.40 4.17 5.04
N LYS A 79 -14.11 3.57 3.88
CA LYS A 79 -15.07 2.73 3.12
C LYS A 79 -14.88 1.22 3.40
N ALA A 80 -13.78 0.85 4.05
CA ALA A 80 -13.52 -0.48 4.59
C ALA A 80 -13.14 -0.39 6.08
N ILE A 81 -13.48 -1.41 6.86
CA ILE A 81 -13.13 -1.50 8.30
C ILE A 81 -12.54 -2.85 8.69
N CYS A 82 -12.92 -3.94 8.02
CA CYS A 82 -12.59 -5.30 8.43
C CYS A 82 -11.53 -5.92 7.50
N MET A 83 -10.36 -6.25 8.03
CA MET A 83 -9.25 -6.88 7.31
C MET A 83 -9.15 -8.36 7.68
N GLN A 84 -9.18 -9.24 6.69
CA GLN A 84 -9.00 -10.69 6.85
C GLN A 84 -7.54 -11.07 7.12
N ARG A 85 -7.34 -12.17 7.85
CA ARG A 85 -6.06 -12.82 8.11
C ARG A 85 -5.18 -12.94 6.86
N GLU A 86 -5.74 -13.45 5.77
CA GLU A 86 -5.03 -13.73 4.51
C GLU A 86 -4.49 -12.43 3.87
N THR A 87 -5.24 -11.32 4.00
CA THR A 87 -4.78 -9.99 3.59
C THR A 87 -3.64 -9.50 4.47
N LEU A 88 -3.70 -9.74 5.78
CA LEU A 88 -2.61 -9.41 6.72
C LEU A 88 -1.34 -10.21 6.41
N GLU A 89 -1.46 -11.49 6.02
CA GLU A 89 -0.32 -12.32 5.59
C GLU A 89 0.33 -11.81 4.31
N ILE A 90 -0.45 -11.38 3.32
CA ILE A 90 0.05 -10.72 2.10
C ILE A 90 0.81 -9.43 2.48
N TRP A 91 0.25 -8.64 3.40
CA TRP A 91 0.88 -7.42 3.89
C TRP A 91 2.08 -7.67 4.82
N ALA A 92 2.16 -8.81 5.52
CA ALA A 92 3.31 -9.20 6.33
C ALA A 92 4.56 -9.43 5.47
N ARG A 93 4.38 -9.98 4.26
CA ARG A 93 5.45 -10.11 3.24
C ARG A 93 5.97 -8.76 2.72
N MET A 94 5.29 -7.65 3.04
CA MET A 94 5.75 -6.27 2.83
C MET A 94 6.16 -5.54 4.12
N GLY A 95 6.17 -6.24 5.27
CA GLY A 95 6.42 -5.65 6.59
C GLY A 95 5.31 -4.71 7.08
N VAL A 96 4.06 -4.90 6.62
CA VAL A 96 2.91 -4.06 6.98
C VAL A 96 1.89 -4.80 7.86
N GLY A 97 1.69 -6.11 7.66
CA GLY A 97 0.67 -6.92 8.33
C GLY A 97 0.64 -6.74 9.85
N GLU A 98 1.78 -6.89 10.51
CA GLU A 98 1.94 -6.71 11.96
C GLU A 98 1.57 -5.30 12.45
N ARG A 99 1.86 -4.26 11.65
CA ARG A 99 1.53 -2.87 11.99
C ARG A 99 0.05 -2.58 11.82
N VAL A 100 -0.63 -3.28 10.91
CA VAL A 100 -2.09 -3.24 10.76
C VAL A 100 -2.73 -3.99 11.93
N ALA A 101 -2.27 -5.20 12.23
CA ALA A 101 -2.81 -6.05 13.29
C ALA A 101 -2.64 -5.46 14.70
N SER A 102 -1.57 -4.71 14.96
CA SER A 102 -1.30 -4.05 16.26
C SER A 102 -2.01 -2.70 16.45
N ARG A 103 -2.45 -2.04 15.37
CA ARG A 103 -3.25 -0.79 15.46
C ARG A 103 -4.75 -1.04 15.53
N GLY A 104 -5.24 -2.08 14.86
CA GLY A 104 -6.67 -2.40 14.84
C GLY A 104 -7.17 -3.23 16.02
N VAL A 105 -8.49 -3.30 16.15
CA VAL A 105 -9.17 -4.18 17.11
C VAL A 105 -9.25 -5.60 16.52
N GLN A 106 -8.46 -6.51 17.06
CA GLN A 106 -8.45 -7.91 16.68
C GLN A 106 -9.71 -8.63 17.18
N TRP A 107 -10.35 -9.44 16.35
CA TRP A 107 -11.54 -10.19 16.75
C TRP A 107 -11.67 -11.56 16.07
N ARG A 108 -12.36 -12.48 16.76
CA ARG A 108 -12.61 -13.86 16.30
C ARG A 108 -14.07 -14.32 16.38
N THR A 109 -14.97 -13.49 16.91
CA THR A 109 -16.39 -13.85 17.09
C THR A 109 -17.29 -12.74 16.56
N GLY A 110 -18.10 -13.05 15.55
CA GLY A 110 -19.15 -12.19 15.04
C GLY A 110 -20.48 -12.53 15.70
N ARG A 111 -21.20 -11.54 16.24
CA ARG A 111 -22.53 -11.72 16.85
C ARG A 111 -23.53 -10.85 16.12
N THR A 112 -24.69 -11.40 15.77
CA THR A 112 -25.76 -10.67 15.06
C THR A 112 -26.99 -10.56 15.93
N TYR A 113 -27.57 -9.36 15.98
CA TYR A 113 -28.68 -9.00 16.86
C TYR A 113 -29.86 -8.45 16.06
N TYR A 114 -31.06 -8.66 16.59
CA TYR A 114 -32.27 -7.92 16.22
C TYR A 114 -32.77 -7.20 17.48
N GLY A 115 -32.60 -5.87 17.51
CA GLY A 115 -32.74 -5.10 18.75
C GLY A 115 -31.73 -5.59 19.79
N THR A 116 -32.23 -6.00 20.96
CA THR A 116 -31.42 -6.60 22.03
C THR A 116 -31.32 -8.14 21.95
N ARG A 117 -32.07 -8.79 21.06
CA ARG A 117 -32.08 -10.26 20.93
C ARG A 117 -30.94 -10.72 20.01
N GLU A 118 -30.04 -11.53 20.54
CA GLU A 118 -29.05 -12.23 19.74
C GLU A 118 -29.73 -13.27 18.84
N LEU A 119 -29.39 -13.27 17.56
CA LEU A 119 -29.88 -14.23 16.56
C LEU A 119 -28.90 -15.39 16.37
N PHE A 120 -27.61 -15.07 16.29
CA PHE A 120 -26.53 -16.04 16.16
C PHE A 120 -25.18 -15.44 16.59
N SER A 121 -24.30 -16.33 17.06
CA SER A 121 -22.88 -16.08 17.30
C SER A 121 -22.07 -17.05 16.43
N VAL A 122 -21.11 -16.53 15.69
CA VAL A 122 -20.15 -17.31 14.90
C VAL A 122 -18.76 -16.99 15.42
N GLU A 123 -18.12 -17.98 16.04
CA GLU A 123 -16.69 -17.94 16.31
C GLU A 123 -15.96 -18.56 15.12
N MET A 124 -15.05 -17.81 14.50
CA MET A 124 -14.16 -18.39 13.50
C MET A 124 -13.00 -19.05 14.23
N PRO A 125 -12.74 -20.35 14.00
CA PRO A 125 -11.66 -21.06 14.67
C PRO A 125 -10.30 -20.46 14.28
N GLY A 126 -9.39 -20.44 15.25
CA GLY A 126 -7.97 -20.19 15.01
C GLY A 126 -7.14 -21.41 15.39
N SER A 127 -5.99 -21.57 14.75
CA SER A 127 -4.96 -22.55 15.11
C SER A 127 -3.83 -21.88 15.92
N SER A 128 -2.99 -22.68 16.59
CA SER A 128 -1.74 -22.20 17.21
C SER A 128 -0.72 -21.68 16.19
N ASP A 129 -0.88 -22.10 14.94
CA ASP A 129 0.08 -21.89 13.85
C ASP A 129 -0.32 -20.68 12.99
N ASP A 130 -1.48 -20.07 13.29
CA ASP A 130 -1.98 -18.86 12.67
C ASP A 130 -1.12 -17.64 13.05
N HIS A 131 -0.58 -16.93 12.06
CA HIS A 131 0.27 -15.77 12.32
C HIS A 131 -0.51 -14.51 12.76
N PHE A 132 -1.76 -14.37 12.33
CA PHE A 132 -2.66 -13.23 12.61
C PHE A 132 -3.98 -13.71 13.22
N PRO A 133 -4.81 -12.84 13.82
CA PRO A 133 -6.21 -13.17 14.12
C PRO A 133 -7.05 -13.37 12.84
N PRO A 134 -8.24 -13.99 12.92
CA PRO A 134 -9.14 -14.14 11.77
C PRO A 134 -9.52 -12.81 11.09
N PHE A 135 -9.81 -11.78 11.90
CA PHE A 135 -10.04 -10.42 11.42
C PHE A 135 -9.42 -9.35 12.33
N VAL A 136 -9.17 -8.19 11.74
CA VAL A 136 -8.77 -6.95 12.41
C VAL A 136 -9.67 -5.82 11.93
N ASN A 137 -10.33 -5.14 12.88
CA ASN A 137 -11.08 -3.91 12.59
C ASN A 137 -10.15 -2.69 12.70
N ILE A 138 -9.91 -2.02 11.58
CA ILE A 138 -9.01 -0.86 11.45
C ILE A 138 -9.51 0.06 10.33
N SER A 139 -9.28 1.36 10.44
CA SER A 139 -9.63 2.28 9.35
C SER A 139 -8.83 1.98 8.08
N GLN A 140 -9.51 1.99 6.93
CA GLN A 140 -8.89 2.02 5.61
C GLN A 140 -7.83 3.12 5.51
N THR A 141 -8.06 4.28 6.12
CA THR A 141 -7.11 5.40 6.12
C THR A 141 -5.78 5.03 6.78
N GLU A 142 -5.81 4.32 7.92
CA GLU A 142 -4.58 3.88 8.60
C GLU A 142 -3.86 2.78 7.80
N VAL A 143 -4.61 1.89 7.16
CA VAL A 143 -4.06 0.88 6.24
C VAL A 143 -3.37 1.55 5.05
N GLU A 144 -4.00 2.56 4.43
CA GLU A 144 -3.44 3.30 3.30
C GLU A 144 -2.17 4.08 3.71
N GLU A 145 -2.14 4.71 4.89
CA GLU A 145 -0.92 5.32 5.43
C GLU A 145 0.23 4.30 5.56
N LEU A 146 -0.04 3.15 6.17
CA LEU A 146 0.95 2.08 6.39
C LEU A 146 1.46 1.47 5.08
N LEU A 147 0.60 1.34 4.07
CA LEU A 147 1.00 0.86 2.74
C LEU A 147 1.77 1.94 1.95
N LEU A 148 1.38 3.21 2.06
CA LEU A 148 2.05 4.33 1.39
C LEU A 148 3.49 4.54 1.89
N GLU A 149 3.78 4.20 3.15
CA GLU A 149 5.16 4.13 3.66
C GLU A 149 6.05 3.11 2.92
N ARG A 150 5.46 2.10 2.26
CA ARG A 150 6.19 1.10 1.45
C ARG A 150 6.34 1.47 -0.03
N CYS A 151 5.73 2.57 -0.45
CA CYS A 151 5.85 3.13 -1.81
C CYS A 151 6.91 4.27 -1.88
N ARG A 152 7.88 4.30 -0.97
CA ARG A 152 8.91 5.36 -0.84
C ARG A 152 10.33 4.81 -0.96
#